data_AF-A0A8B9H6E3-F1
#
_entry.id   AF-A0A8B9H6E3-F1
#
_cell.length_a   1.000
_cell.length_b   1.000
_cell.length_c   1.000
_cell.angle_alpha   90.00
_cell.angle_beta   90.00
_cell.angle_gamma   90.00
#
_symmetry.space_group_name_H-M   'P 1'
#
loop_
_entity.id
_entity.type
_entity.pdbx_description
1 polymer ?
#
loop_
_entity_poly.entity_id
_entity_poly.type
_entity_poly.pdbx_seq_one_letter_code
_entity_poly.pdbx_strand_id
1 'polypeptide(L)'
;WLASVMLSDSLCCRSPTMAGGLFAMDRKYFNELGQYDSGMDIWGGENLEISFRIWMCGGQLLIIPCSRVGHIFRKRRPYGSPGGQDTMAHNSLRLAHVWMDEYKEQYFALRPELRNRDFGDISERLAVRERLQCHSFKWYLENIYPEMQISSPQNKPQQPLIINSSRF
;
A
#
# COMPACT_ATOMS: atom_id res chain seq x y z
N TRP A 1 3.10 -0.84 -32.01
CA TRP A 1 4.00 -2.00 -32.14
C TRP A 1 3.76 -2.93 -30.96
N LEU A 2 2.74 -3.78 -31.10
CA LEU A 2 2.56 -4.94 -30.24
C LEU A 2 3.62 -5.96 -30.64
N ALA A 3 4.47 -6.35 -29.70
CA ALA A 3 5.34 -7.51 -29.86
C ALA A 3 4.98 -8.50 -28.77
N SER A 4 4.20 -9.52 -29.12
CA SER A 4 4.21 -10.79 -28.42
C SER A 4 5.46 -11.55 -28.85
N VAL A 5 6.33 -11.90 -27.90
CA VAL A 5 7.37 -12.92 -28.08
C VAL A 5 7.34 -13.84 -26.85
N MET A 6 6.90 -15.06 -27.16
CA MET A 6 7.10 -16.38 -26.53
C MET A 6 7.36 -16.55 -25.03
N LEU A 7 6.54 -17.46 -24.48
CA LEU A 7 6.63 -18.17 -23.22
C LEU A 7 8.02 -18.81 -22.99
N SER A 8 8.66 -18.39 -21.91
CA SER A 8 9.70 -19.11 -21.17
C SER A 8 9.56 -18.62 -19.72
N ASP A 9 9.47 -19.53 -18.75
CA ASP A 9 9.05 -19.34 -17.35
C ASP A 9 9.79 -18.22 -16.58
N SER A 10 9.48 -16.97 -16.85
CA SER A 10 9.66 -15.87 -15.90
C SER A 10 8.40 -15.76 -15.05
N LEU A 11 8.26 -16.66 -14.07
CA LEU A 11 7.11 -16.70 -13.17
C LEU A 11 6.90 -15.30 -12.57
N CYS A 12 5.75 -14.68 -12.86
CA CYS A 12 5.38 -13.40 -12.27
C CYS A 12 5.42 -13.51 -10.73
N CYS A 13 6.10 -12.58 -10.06
CA CYS A 13 6.19 -12.60 -8.61
C CYS A 13 5.00 -11.86 -8.01
N ARG A 14 4.23 -12.51 -7.13
CA ARG A 14 3.22 -11.82 -6.33
C ARG A 14 3.93 -10.87 -5.36
N SER A 15 3.42 -9.65 -5.24
CA SER A 15 3.92 -8.68 -4.28
C SER A 15 2.78 -8.17 -3.40
N PRO A 16 2.92 -8.15 -2.07
CA PRO A 16 1.89 -7.62 -1.18
C PRO A 16 1.57 -6.16 -1.46
N THR A 17 2.59 -5.37 -1.84
CA THR A 17 2.46 -3.95 -2.16
C THR A 17 3.27 -3.56 -3.38
N MET A 18 2.95 -2.42 -3.99
CA MET A 18 3.79 -1.79 -5.00
C MET A 18 4.40 -0.47 -4.52
N ALA A 19 5.48 -0.06 -5.20
CA ALA A 19 6.06 1.28 -5.02
C ALA A 19 5.12 2.40 -5.49
N GLY A 20 4.19 2.12 -6.40
CA GLY A 20 3.12 3.03 -6.83
C GLY A 20 3.43 3.88 -8.06
N GLY A 21 4.68 4.31 -8.26
CA GLY A 21 5.02 5.21 -9.36
C GLY A 21 5.02 4.59 -10.76
N LEU A 22 5.16 3.27 -10.87
CA LEU A 22 5.24 2.55 -12.14
C LEU A 22 4.43 1.25 -12.05
N PHE A 23 3.30 1.20 -12.75
CA PHE A 23 2.47 0.00 -12.87
C PHE A 23 1.61 0.10 -14.14
N ALA A 24 1.04 -1.02 -14.56
CA ALA A 24 0.06 -1.08 -15.64
C ALA A 24 -1.22 -1.73 -15.12
N MET A 25 -2.37 -1.19 -15.48
CA MET A 25 -3.69 -1.68 -15.09
C MET A 25 -4.67 -1.46 -16.23
N ASP A 26 -5.63 -2.37 -16.40
CA ASP A 26 -6.75 -2.14 -17.30
C ASP A 26 -7.56 -0.92 -16.85
N ARG A 27 -7.92 -0.05 -17.80
CA ARG A 27 -8.61 1.21 -17.50
C ARG A 27 -10.01 0.97 -16.92
N LYS A 28 -10.73 -0.04 -17.41
CA LYS A 28 -12.08 -0.35 -16.92
C LYS A 28 -12.00 -0.88 -15.50
N TYR A 29 -11.05 -1.78 -15.24
CA TYR A 29 -10.78 -2.30 -13.90
C TYR A 29 -10.37 -1.19 -12.92
N PHE A 30 -9.51 -0.25 -13.33
CA PHE A 30 -9.15 0.91 -12.51
C PHE A 30 -10.37 1.75 -12.11
N ASN A 31 -11.30 1.97 -13.05
CA ASN A 31 -12.55 2.68 -12.78
C ASN A 31 -13.49 1.87 -11.86
N GLU A 32 -13.62 0.56 -12.09
CA GLU A 32 -14.46 -0.32 -11.29
C GLU A 32 -13.98 -0.41 -9.83
N LEU A 33 -12.66 -0.41 -9.62
CA LEU A 33 -12.00 -0.33 -8.31
C LEU A 33 -12.17 1.04 -7.62
N GLY A 34 -12.76 2.04 -8.28
CA GLY A 34 -13.01 3.36 -7.69
C GLY A 34 -11.83 4.33 -7.78
N GLN A 35 -10.90 4.12 -8.73
CA GLN A 35 -9.75 5.01 -8.99
C GLN A 35 -8.92 5.28 -7.73
N TYR A 36 -8.11 6.34 -7.69
CA TYR A 36 -7.48 6.78 -6.44
C TYR A 36 -8.50 7.43 -5.50
N ASP A 37 -8.21 7.40 -4.21
CA ASP A 37 -8.94 8.18 -3.21
C ASP A 37 -8.72 9.68 -3.46
N SER A 38 -9.75 10.38 -3.92
CA SER A 38 -9.70 11.81 -4.22
C SER A 38 -9.53 12.69 -2.98
N GLY A 39 -9.69 12.13 -1.77
CA GLY A 39 -9.40 12.83 -0.52
C GLY A 39 -7.95 12.72 -0.05
N MET A 40 -7.08 12.05 -0.81
CA MET A 40 -5.64 12.02 -0.55
C MET A 40 -4.92 13.25 -1.10
N ASP A 41 -3.98 13.77 -0.32
CA ASP A 41 -3.22 14.96 -0.63
C ASP A 41 -1.82 14.63 -1.15
N ILE A 42 -1.48 15.17 -2.31
CA ILE A 42 -0.13 15.33 -2.88
C ILE A 42 0.70 14.04 -2.99
N TRP A 43 1.18 13.49 -1.87
CA TRP A 43 2.10 12.36 -1.88
C TRP A 43 2.09 11.58 -0.56
N GLY A 44 1.91 10.27 -0.67
CA GLY A 44 2.14 9.31 0.39
C GLY A 44 0.93 8.43 0.63
N GLY A 45 1.15 7.13 0.81
CA GLY A 45 0.10 6.19 1.20
C GLY A 45 -0.78 5.70 0.05
N GLU A 46 -0.85 6.42 -1.08
CA GLU A 46 -1.69 6.05 -2.22
C GLU A 46 -1.28 4.70 -2.82
N ASN A 47 0.02 4.38 -2.79
CA ASN A 47 0.56 3.11 -3.28
C ASN A 47 0.13 1.93 -2.39
N LEU A 48 0.04 2.14 -1.08
CA LEU A 48 -0.45 1.13 -0.14
C LEU A 48 -1.96 0.98 -0.26
N GLU A 49 -2.70 2.07 -0.41
CA GLU A 49 -4.17 2.09 -0.47
C GLU A 49 -4.65 1.23 -1.63
N ILE A 50 -4.14 1.51 -2.82
CA ILE A 50 -4.50 0.76 -4.01
C ILE A 50 -3.97 -0.68 -3.95
N SER A 51 -2.83 -0.94 -3.29
CA SER A 51 -2.33 -2.32 -3.12
C SER A 51 -3.28 -3.16 -2.27
N PHE A 52 -3.71 -2.62 -1.13
CA PHE A 52 -4.68 -3.29 -0.25
C PHE A 52 -6.01 -3.49 -0.97
N ARG A 53 -6.51 -2.45 -1.64
CA ARG A 53 -7.75 -2.54 -2.42
C ARG A 53 -7.66 -3.62 -3.51
N ILE A 54 -6.60 -3.64 -4.31
CA ILE A 54 -6.45 -4.66 -5.38
C ILE A 54 -6.54 -6.06 -4.78
N TRP A 55 -5.76 -6.35 -3.74
CA TRP A 55 -5.73 -7.68 -3.15
C TRP A 55 -7.03 -8.06 -2.44
N MET A 56 -7.55 -7.17 -1.61
CA MET A 56 -8.74 -7.44 -0.80
C MET A 56 -10.00 -7.52 -1.65
N CYS A 57 -10.05 -6.87 -2.82
CA CYS A 57 -11.21 -6.86 -3.71
C CYS A 57 -11.07 -7.82 -4.91
N GLY A 58 -10.25 -8.88 -4.79
CA GLY A 58 -10.21 -10.00 -5.74
C GLY A 58 -9.22 -9.87 -6.90
N GLY A 59 -8.41 -8.80 -6.92
CA GLY A 59 -7.32 -8.61 -7.88
C GLY A 59 -6.00 -9.26 -7.45
N GLN A 60 -4.97 -9.02 -8.25
CA GLN A 60 -3.61 -9.47 -7.97
C GLN A 60 -2.60 -8.37 -8.31
N LEU A 61 -1.53 -8.32 -7.52
CA LEU A 61 -0.42 -7.41 -7.75
C LEU A 61 0.83 -8.22 -8.08
N LEU A 62 1.36 -8.01 -9.29
CA LEU A 62 2.45 -8.79 -9.85
C LEU A 62 3.63 -7.90 -10.24
N ILE A 63 4.83 -8.34 -9.88
CA ILE A 63 6.09 -7.83 -10.42
C ILE A 63 6.47 -8.71 -11.60
N ILE A 64 6.73 -8.09 -12.75
CA ILE A 64 7.08 -8.76 -14.00
C ILE A 64 8.60 -8.57 -14.25
N PRO A 65 9.46 -9.57 -13.97
CA PRO A 65 10.93 -9.39 -14.04
C PRO A 65 11.45 -9.04 -15.44
N CYS A 66 10.68 -9.41 -16.48
CA CYS A 66 10.98 -9.13 -17.88
C CYS A 66 10.64 -7.68 -18.28
N SER A 67 9.80 -6.98 -17.52
CA SER A 67 9.47 -5.56 -17.74
C SER A 67 10.38 -4.68 -16.89
N ARG A 68 11.34 -4.00 -17.53
CA ARG A 68 12.35 -3.19 -16.83
C ARG A 68 12.21 -1.72 -17.17
N VAL A 69 12.04 -0.89 -16.13
CA VAL A 69 12.02 0.57 -16.24
C VAL A 69 12.95 1.16 -15.19
N GLY A 70 13.87 2.04 -15.60
CA GLY A 70 14.77 2.72 -14.69
C GLY A 70 14.07 3.87 -13.96
N HIS A 71 14.26 3.98 -12.64
CA HIS A 71 13.80 5.09 -11.83
C HIS A 71 14.97 5.72 -11.06
N ILE A 72 15.13 7.04 -11.17
CA ILE A 72 16.18 7.76 -10.43
C ILE A 72 15.68 8.03 -9.01
N PHE A 73 16.14 7.20 -8.06
CA PHE A 73 15.81 7.37 -6.65
C PHE A 73 16.41 8.65 -6.08
N ARG A 74 15.56 9.45 -5.43
CA ARG A 74 15.95 10.70 -4.76
C ARG A 74 15.97 10.47 -3.25
N LYS A 75 16.94 11.09 -2.55
CA LYS A 75 17.04 11.00 -1.08
C LYS A 75 15.99 11.83 -0.34
N ARG A 76 15.46 12.88 -0.97
CA ARG A 76 14.50 13.83 -0.38
C ARG A 76 13.43 14.20 -1.41
N ARG A 77 12.25 14.54 -0.91
CA ARG A 77 11.17 15.06 -1.76
C ARG A 77 11.58 16.42 -2.31
N PRO A 78 11.46 16.66 -3.63
CA PRO A 78 11.83 17.93 -4.25
C PRO A 78 10.87 19.07 -3.90
N TYR A 79 9.63 18.73 -3.51
CA TYR A 79 8.59 19.68 -3.13
C TYR A 79 8.05 19.31 -1.76
N GLY A 80 7.85 20.31 -0.90
CA GLY A 80 7.10 20.17 0.35
C GLY A 80 5.60 20.31 0.11
N SER A 81 4.81 19.92 1.10
CA SER A 81 3.37 20.23 1.08
C SER A 81 3.15 21.73 1.22
N PRO A 82 2.23 22.35 0.46
CA PRO A 82 1.76 23.70 0.71
C PRO A 82 1.36 23.84 2.19
N GLY A 83 1.91 24.86 2.87
CA GLY A 83 1.62 25.10 4.29
C GLY A 83 2.27 24.12 5.28
N GLY A 84 3.19 23.24 4.84
CA GLY A 84 3.90 22.33 5.75
C GLY A 84 3.04 21.20 6.32
N GLN A 85 1.86 20.97 5.73
CA GLN A 85 0.96 19.91 6.17
C GLN A 85 1.59 18.53 5.98
N ASP A 86 1.43 17.68 7.00
CA ASP A 86 1.87 16.29 6.94
C ASP A 86 0.84 15.46 6.18
N THR A 87 0.93 15.51 4.85
CA THR A 87 0.08 14.81 3.89
C THR A 87 0.23 13.30 3.98
N MET A 88 1.42 12.82 4.37
CA MET A 88 1.65 11.39 4.59
C MET A 88 0.76 10.86 5.71
N ALA A 89 0.70 11.55 6.84
CA ALA A 89 -0.16 11.14 7.95
C ALA A 89 -1.65 11.21 7.58
N HIS A 90 -2.10 12.28 6.91
CA HIS A 90 -3.48 12.41 6.43
C HIS A 90 -3.88 11.23 5.54
N ASN A 91 -3.09 10.94 4.50
CA ASN A 91 -3.38 9.85 3.57
C ASN A 91 -3.29 8.48 4.23
N SER A 92 -2.32 8.30 5.13
CA SER A 92 -2.17 7.04 5.90
C SER A 92 -3.35 6.79 6.82
N LEU A 93 -3.93 7.84 7.42
CA LEU A 93 -5.14 7.74 8.23
C LEU A 93 -6.33 7.31 7.37
N ARG A 94 -6.56 7.96 6.22
CA ARG A 94 -7.63 7.57 5.29
C ARG A 94 -7.54 6.09 4.91
N LEU A 95 -6.34 5.65 4.51
CA LEU A 95 -6.05 4.25 4.22
C LEU A 95 -6.32 3.33 5.42
N ALA A 96 -5.83 3.68 6.61
CA ALA A 96 -5.93 2.84 7.79
C ALA A 96 -7.39 2.66 8.23
N HIS A 97 -8.17 3.74 8.20
CA HIS A 97 -9.59 3.71 8.55
C HIS A 97 -10.44 2.91 7.55
N VAL A 98 -10.07 2.89 6.27
CA VAL A 98 -10.83 2.17 5.24
C VAL A 98 -10.41 0.71 5.13
N TRP A 99 -9.12 0.39 5.21
CA TRP A 99 -8.58 -0.91 4.77
C TRP A 99 -7.96 -1.77 5.86
N MET A 100 -7.60 -1.23 7.03
CA MET A 100 -6.83 -1.98 8.05
C MET A 100 -7.68 -2.58 9.18
N ASP A 101 -9.01 -2.42 9.16
CA ASP A 101 -9.91 -2.95 10.19
C ASP A 101 -9.41 -2.65 11.62
N GLU A 102 -9.33 -3.63 12.51
CA GLU A 102 -8.77 -3.53 13.86
C GLU A 102 -7.24 -3.37 13.89
N TYR A 103 -6.54 -3.73 12.81
CA TYR A 103 -5.07 -3.68 12.73
C TYR A 103 -4.53 -2.25 12.64
N LYS A 104 -5.38 -1.27 12.34
CA LYS A 104 -5.02 0.15 12.47
C LYS A 104 -4.57 0.54 13.88
N GLU A 105 -4.98 -0.21 14.91
CA GLU A 105 -4.49 0.04 16.28
C GLU A 105 -2.98 -0.16 16.42
N GLN A 106 -2.37 -1.01 15.59
CA GLN A 106 -0.90 -1.16 15.56
C GLN A 106 -0.23 0.09 14.98
N TYR A 107 -0.84 0.69 13.97
CA TYR A 107 -0.39 1.97 13.43
C TYR A 107 -0.49 3.08 14.50
N PHE A 108 -1.59 3.11 15.25
CA PHE A 108 -1.78 4.07 16.35
C PHE A 108 -0.92 3.79 17.59
N ALA A 109 -0.48 2.55 17.80
CA ALA A 109 0.49 2.22 18.85
C ALA A 109 1.86 2.84 18.53
N LEU A 110 2.24 2.87 17.24
CA LEU A 110 3.50 3.48 16.77
C LEU A 110 3.40 5.00 16.63
N ARG A 111 2.22 5.53 16.34
CA ARG A 111 1.94 6.96 16.19
C ARG A 111 0.69 7.40 16.98
N PRO A 112 0.77 7.44 18.33
CA PRO A 112 -0.38 7.79 19.17
C PRO A 112 -0.96 9.18 18.88
N GLU A 113 -0.13 10.11 18.40
CA GLU A 113 -0.52 11.48 18.05
C GLU A 113 -1.54 11.56 16.92
N LEU A 114 -1.68 10.50 16.12
CA LEU A 114 -2.57 10.48 14.96
C LEU A 114 -4.00 10.03 15.28
N ARG A 115 -4.28 9.50 16.48
CA ARG A 115 -5.61 8.96 16.85
C ARG A 115 -6.76 9.97 16.70
N ASN A 116 -6.49 11.22 17.05
CA ASN A 116 -7.50 12.29 17.06
C ASN A 116 -7.32 13.27 15.89
N ARG A 117 -6.48 12.92 14.92
CA ARG A 117 -6.23 13.78 13.77
C ARG A 117 -7.32 13.59 12.74
N ASP A 118 -7.84 14.71 12.23
CA ASP A 118 -8.81 14.69 11.14
C ASP A 118 -8.20 14.09 9.86
N PHE A 119 -9.00 13.30 9.16
CA PHE A 119 -8.66 12.64 7.90
C PHE A 119 -9.75 12.86 6.83
N GLY A 120 -10.76 13.69 7.12
CA GLY A 120 -11.86 14.00 6.22
C GLY A 120 -12.84 12.84 6.01
N ASP A 121 -13.80 13.06 5.12
CA ASP A 121 -14.82 12.05 4.82
C ASP A 121 -14.25 10.88 3.99
N ILE A 122 -14.58 9.66 4.40
CA ILE A 122 -14.19 8.40 3.76
C ILE A 122 -15.40 7.58 3.31
N SER A 123 -16.62 8.13 3.37
CA SER A 123 -17.87 7.42 3.09
C SER A 123 -17.87 6.76 1.70
N GLU A 124 -17.37 7.46 0.68
CA GLU A 124 -17.27 6.91 -0.67
C GLU A 124 -16.33 5.69 -0.74
N ARG A 125 -15.20 5.74 0.00
CA ARG A 125 -14.22 4.64 0.02
C ARG A 125 -14.78 3.42 0.74
N LEU A 126 -15.53 3.62 1.83
CA LEU A 126 -16.25 2.56 2.52
C LEU A 126 -17.32 1.93 1.61
N ALA A 127 -18.08 2.75 0.88
CA ALA A 127 -19.09 2.26 -0.08
C ALA A 127 -18.46 1.43 -1.22
N VAL A 128 -17.27 1.81 -1.70
CA VAL A 128 -16.52 0.99 -2.67
C VAL A 128 -16.15 -0.36 -2.08
N ARG A 129 -15.62 -0.39 -0.85
CA ARG A 129 -15.23 -1.63 -0.15
C ARG A 129 -16.41 -2.56 0.04
N GLU A 130 -17.57 -2.02 0.42
CA GLU A 130 -18.82 -2.77 0.59
C GLU A 130 -19.36 -3.29 -0.75
N ARG A 131 -19.48 -2.41 -1.76
CA ARG A 131 -20.00 -2.75 -3.09
C ARG A 131 -19.19 -3.85 -3.78
N LEU A 132 -17.87 -3.84 -3.62
CA LEU A 132 -16.97 -4.84 -4.20
C LEU A 132 -16.81 -6.09 -3.32
N GLN A 133 -17.48 -6.14 -2.16
CA GLN A 133 -17.46 -7.26 -1.22
C GLN A 133 -16.03 -7.67 -0.83
N CYS A 134 -15.17 -6.68 -0.58
CA CYS A 134 -13.76 -6.93 -0.34
C CYS A 134 -13.53 -7.70 0.97
N HIS A 135 -12.50 -8.54 0.97
CA HIS A 135 -12.04 -9.28 2.14
C HIS A 135 -11.58 -8.37 3.28
N SER A 136 -11.42 -8.95 4.48
CA SER A 136 -10.87 -8.27 5.65
C SER A 136 -9.35 -8.11 5.55
N PHE A 137 -8.79 -7.19 6.33
CA PHE A 137 -7.34 -7.04 6.43
C PHE A 137 -6.68 -8.27 7.04
N LYS A 138 -7.38 -8.96 7.96
CA LYS A 138 -6.95 -10.26 8.47
C LYS A 138 -6.73 -11.27 7.33
N TRP A 139 -7.70 -11.37 6.42
CA TRP A 139 -7.57 -12.25 5.25
C TRP A 139 -6.37 -11.86 4.39
N TYR A 140 -6.12 -10.57 4.19
CA TYR A 140 -4.94 -10.09 3.46
C TYR A 140 -3.64 -10.55 4.14
N LEU A 141 -3.51 -10.40 5.45
CA LEU A 141 -2.32 -10.85 6.17
C LEU A 141 -2.15 -12.37 6.10
N GLU A 142 -3.23 -13.14 6.21
CA GLU A 142 -3.16 -14.61 6.19
C GLU A 142 -2.86 -15.18 4.79
N ASN A 143 -3.33 -14.53 3.71
CA ASN A 143 -3.30 -15.09 2.35
C ASN A 143 -2.31 -14.40 1.42
N ILE A 144 -2.02 -13.12 1.65
CA ILE A 144 -1.21 -12.29 0.76
C ILE A 144 0.14 -11.93 1.39
N TYR A 145 0.18 -11.66 2.70
CA TYR A 145 1.43 -11.32 3.38
C TYR A 145 1.66 -12.07 4.71
N PRO A 146 1.68 -13.41 4.70
CA PRO A 146 1.79 -14.21 5.92
C PRO A 146 3.13 -14.07 6.63
N GLU A 147 4.17 -13.62 5.94
CA GLU A 147 5.50 -13.40 6.52
C GLU A 147 5.57 -12.12 7.38
N MET A 148 4.55 -11.26 7.33
CA MET A 148 4.51 -10.03 8.11
C MET A 148 4.34 -10.36 9.60
N GLN A 149 5.38 -10.07 10.39
CA GLN A 149 5.31 -10.24 11.84
C GLN A 149 4.41 -9.17 12.45
N ILE A 150 3.22 -9.59 12.87
CA ILE A 150 2.27 -8.76 13.62
C ILE A 150 2.79 -8.68 15.06
N SER A 151 3.11 -7.48 15.54
CA SER A 151 3.46 -7.28 16.95
C SER A 151 2.23 -7.56 17.81
N SER A 152 2.16 -8.78 18.35
CA SER A 152 1.25 -9.12 19.44
C SER A 152 1.68 -8.33 20.69
N PRO A 153 0.77 -7.86 21.57
CA PRO A 153 1.12 -7.19 22.83
C PRO A 153 2.08 -8.01 23.73
N GLN A 154 2.23 -9.31 23.44
CA GLN A 154 3.13 -10.24 24.14
C GLN A 154 4.53 -10.35 23.52
N ASN A 155 4.75 -9.81 22.32
CA ASN A 155 6.06 -9.84 21.67
C ASN A 155 6.83 -8.54 21.98
N LYS A 156 7.92 -8.68 22.74
CA LYS A 156 8.89 -7.59 22.96
C LYS A 156 9.32 -7.01 21.60
N PRO A 157 9.51 -5.68 21.47
CA PRO A 157 10.05 -5.10 20.26
C PRO A 157 11.38 -5.79 19.93
N GLN A 158 11.45 -6.47 18.78
CA GLN A 158 12.69 -7.05 18.30
C GLN A 158 13.67 -5.90 18.03
N GLN A 159 14.86 -6.00 18.63
CA GLN A 159 15.94 -5.07 18.33
C GLN A 159 16.25 -5.17 16.82
N PRO A 160 16.50 -4.05 16.14
CA PRO A 160 16.90 -4.08 14.75
C PRO A 160 18.16 -4.94 14.59
N LEU A 161 18.13 -5.88 13.65
CA LEU A 161 19.30 -6.63 13.23
C LEU A 161 20.32 -5.65 12.63
N ILE A 162 21.29 -5.24 13.44
CA ILE A 162 22.47 -4.52 12.95
C ILE A 162 23.35 -5.56 12.25
N ILE A 163 23.16 -5.72 10.94
CA ILE A 163 24.11 -6.44 10.11
C ILE A 163 25.28 -5.48 9.87
N ASN A 164 26.40 -5.70 10.57
CA ASN A 164 27.65 -5.01 10.29
C ASN A 164 28.12 -5.41 8.88
N SER A 165 27.88 -4.54 7.90
CA SER A 165 28.48 -4.62 6.58
C SER A 165 29.94 -4.16 6.64
N SER A 166 30.76 -4.96 7.33
CA SER A 166 32.22 -4.84 7.35
C SER A 166 32.84 -6.19 6.99
N ARG A 167 32.42 -6.74 5.85
CA ARG A 167 33.09 -7.85 5.16
C ARG A 167 32.63 -7.89 3.71
N PHE A 168 33.15 -6.97 2.92
CA PHE A 168 33.63 -7.18 1.55
C PHE A 168 34.66 -6.08 1.27
#